data_AF-A0A1W9RJ02-F1
#
_entry.id   AF-A0A1W9RJ02-F1
#
_cell.length_a   1.000
_cell.length_b   1.000
_cell.length_c   1.000
_cell.angle_alpha   90.00
_cell.angle_beta   90.00
_cell.angle_gamma   90.00
#
_symmetry.space_group_name_H-M   'P 1'
#
loop_
_entity.id
_entity.type
_entity.pdbx_description
1 polymer ?
#
loop_
_entity_poly.entity_id
_entity_poly.type
_entity_poly.pdbx_seq_one_letter_code
_entity_poly.pdbx_strand_id
1 'polypeptide(L)'
;MKERKHTVSEHIPRGRLFSRGSTGHKRNVAVFLVASMIIATSAVSFYSCSKKPARLKHVRKLVKVYGYVLGESKDKLFKRAEGLVLISKFKKDKRSTDPRSDMWYCSGALDNTRGIDHVRLTFFDDHLMEVIVYFKDTSVLKMKALKQQIEDEYGVRGVAPDGTVETAYKTYRFNTPDMSITLRRITKFEGTELYIQFLHNDLHHLFLEWQRQSRTGKS
;
A
#
# COMPACT_ATOMS: atom_id res chain seq x y z
N MET A 1 23.42 -31.83 -44.99
CA MET A 1 24.89 -32.00 -44.98
C MET A 1 25.48 -30.77 -44.29
N LYS A 2 26.23 -30.79 -43.19
CA LYS A 2 27.08 -31.79 -42.55
C LYS A 2 26.97 -31.65 -41.02
N GLU A 3 26.88 -32.79 -40.34
CA GLU A 3 27.26 -32.97 -38.93
C GLU A 3 28.76 -32.72 -38.72
N ARG A 4 29.16 -32.27 -37.52
CA ARG A 4 30.30 -32.74 -36.69
C ARG A 4 29.97 -32.33 -35.24
N LYS A 5 29.64 -33.20 -34.27
CA LYS A 5 30.31 -34.35 -33.61
C LYS A 5 31.60 -34.00 -32.82
N HIS A 6 31.41 -34.11 -31.50
CA HIS A 6 32.28 -34.60 -30.41
C HIS A 6 33.68 -34.02 -30.17
N THR A 7 33.93 -33.65 -28.90
CA THR A 7 34.94 -34.39 -28.10
C THR A 7 34.58 -34.41 -26.62
N VAL A 8 34.64 -35.61 -26.04
CA VAL A 8 34.62 -35.96 -24.62
C VAL A 8 36.08 -36.08 -24.17
N SER A 9 36.42 -35.75 -22.92
CA SER A 9 37.36 -36.58 -22.14
C SER A 9 37.29 -36.29 -20.65
N GLU A 10 37.21 -37.39 -19.91
CA GLU A 10 37.23 -37.57 -18.46
C GLU A 10 38.60 -37.21 -17.85
N HIS A 11 38.65 -36.91 -16.54
CA HIS A 11 39.38 -37.73 -15.56
C HIS A 11 39.25 -37.21 -14.11
N ILE A 12 38.78 -38.10 -13.23
CA ILE A 12 38.94 -38.10 -11.77
C ILE A 12 40.22 -38.90 -11.48
N PRO A 13 41.05 -38.57 -10.46
CA PRO A 13 41.01 -39.41 -9.25
C PRO A 13 41.33 -38.72 -7.90
N ARG A 14 40.67 -39.23 -6.84
CA ARG A 14 41.19 -39.74 -5.54
C ARG A 14 42.30 -38.92 -4.85
N GLY A 15 42.21 -38.46 -3.60
CA GLY A 15 41.78 -39.17 -2.39
C GLY A 15 42.99 -39.43 -1.45
N ARG A 16 42.89 -39.05 -0.17
CA ARG A 16 43.49 -39.67 1.06
C ARG A 16 43.31 -38.69 2.24
N LEU A 17 42.59 -39.03 3.31
CA LEU A 17 42.92 -39.94 4.43
C LEU A 17 44.19 -39.54 5.20
N PHE A 18 44.00 -39.01 6.41
CA PHE A 18 44.78 -39.41 7.58
C PHE A 18 43.88 -39.49 8.83
N SER A 19 43.77 -40.71 9.35
CA SER A 19 43.44 -41.07 10.75
C SER A 19 44.51 -40.50 11.71
N ARG A 20 44.38 -40.44 13.04
CA ARG A 20 44.02 -41.53 13.98
C ARG A 20 44.12 -41.02 15.42
N GLY A 21 43.16 -41.46 16.27
CA GLY A 21 43.33 -41.86 17.68
C GLY A 21 43.64 -40.78 18.73
N SER A 22 43.37 -40.96 20.03
CA SER A 22 42.67 -41.96 20.83
C SER A 22 42.85 -41.55 22.30
N THR A 23 42.03 -42.10 23.19
CA THR A 23 42.11 -42.10 24.68
C THR A 23 41.56 -40.82 25.33
N GLY A 24 40.62 -40.85 26.28
CA GLY A 24 40.09 -41.94 27.08
C GLY A 24 40.16 -41.52 28.54
N HIS A 25 39.04 -41.07 29.12
CA HIS A 25 38.87 -41.11 30.58
C HIS A 25 37.39 -41.26 30.96
N LYS A 26 37.13 -42.38 31.64
CA LYS A 26 35.90 -42.70 32.38
C LYS A 26 35.85 -41.87 33.67
N ARG A 27 34.66 -41.90 34.28
CA ARG A 27 34.23 -41.46 35.64
C ARG A 27 33.36 -40.20 35.56
N ASN A 28 32.21 -40.09 36.20
CA ASN A 28 31.48 -40.96 37.11
C ASN A 28 29.99 -40.58 37.05
N VAL A 29 29.17 -41.56 37.42
CA VAL A 29 27.76 -41.44 37.77
C VAL A 29 27.57 -40.37 38.85
N ALA A 30 26.61 -39.46 38.64
CA ALA A 30 25.84 -38.83 39.72
C ALA A 30 24.51 -38.33 39.14
N VAL A 31 23.50 -39.19 39.21
CA VAL A 31 22.10 -38.78 39.18
C VAL A 31 21.85 -38.01 40.46
N PHE A 32 21.55 -36.71 40.37
CA PHE A 32 20.92 -35.96 41.45
C PHE A 32 19.67 -35.29 40.91
N LEU A 33 18.54 -35.92 41.23
CA LEU A 33 17.23 -35.31 41.32
C LEU A 33 17.28 -34.24 42.42
N VAL A 34 17.09 -32.97 42.06
CA VAL A 34 16.47 -32.00 42.97
C VAL A 34 15.49 -31.16 42.16
N ALA A 35 14.21 -31.40 42.43
CA ALA A 35 13.09 -30.60 42.00
C ALA A 35 13.15 -29.19 42.61
N SER A 36 12.36 -28.29 42.02
CA SER A 36 11.88 -27.01 42.58
C SER A 36 12.69 -25.77 42.19
N MET A 37 12.30 -25.11 41.08
CA MET A 37 11.67 -23.78 41.20
C MET A 37 11.17 -23.31 39.83
N ILE A 38 9.86 -23.02 39.82
CA ILE A 38 9.17 -22.28 38.77
C ILE A 38 9.71 -20.85 38.78
N ILE A 39 10.35 -20.42 37.70
CA ILE A 39 10.35 -19.01 37.30
C ILE A 39 9.95 -18.98 35.84
N ALA A 40 8.65 -18.80 35.62
CA ALA A 40 8.12 -18.28 34.38
C ALA A 40 8.67 -16.85 34.22
N THR A 41 9.75 -16.69 33.45
CA THR A 41 10.10 -15.38 32.89
C THR A 41 9.15 -15.12 31.73
N SER A 42 8.04 -14.50 32.11
CA SER A 42 7.07 -13.87 31.24
C SER A 42 7.76 -13.22 30.06
N ALA A 43 7.28 -13.57 28.86
CA ALA A 43 7.54 -12.85 27.64
C ALA A 43 7.30 -11.35 27.86
N VAL A 44 8.36 -10.58 28.07
CA VAL A 44 8.36 -9.16 27.69
C VAL A 44 8.68 -9.13 26.21
N SER A 45 7.80 -9.75 25.42
CA SER A 45 7.54 -9.25 24.08
C SER A 45 7.08 -7.82 24.32
N PHE A 46 7.96 -6.86 24.06
CA PHE A 46 7.58 -5.49 23.78
C PHE A 46 6.67 -5.52 22.54
N TYR A 47 5.43 -5.95 22.75
CA TYR A 47 4.30 -5.46 22.00
C TYR A 47 4.31 -3.96 22.25
N SER A 48 5.07 -3.27 21.41
CA SER A 48 4.73 -1.92 20.97
C SER A 48 3.41 -2.03 20.21
N CYS A 49 2.35 -2.42 20.93
CA CYS A 49 0.98 -2.11 20.62
C CYS A 49 0.90 -0.60 20.81
N SER A 50 1.32 0.13 19.79
CA SER A 50 0.77 1.44 19.52
C SER A 50 -0.73 1.31 19.74
N LYS A 51 -1.25 1.96 20.79
CA LYS A 51 -2.68 1.95 21.12
C LYS A 51 -3.40 2.44 19.88
N LYS A 52 -3.89 1.51 19.04
CA LYS A 52 -4.75 1.85 17.91
C LYS A 52 -5.91 2.63 18.50
N PRO A 53 -6.19 3.85 18.03
CA PRO A 53 -7.25 4.65 18.61
C PRO A 53 -8.54 3.85 18.53
N ALA A 54 -9.20 3.62 19.66
CA ALA A 54 -10.45 2.85 19.78
C ALA A 54 -11.61 3.40 18.91
N ARG A 55 -11.39 4.53 18.22
CA ARG A 55 -12.34 5.25 17.37
C ARG A 55 -12.63 4.59 16.01
N LEU A 56 -11.84 3.61 15.57
CA LEU A 56 -12.01 3.02 14.22
C LEU A 56 -12.93 1.79 14.14
N LYS A 57 -13.58 1.40 15.25
CA LYS A 57 -14.51 0.25 15.24
C LYS A 57 -15.77 0.47 14.39
N HIS A 58 -16.05 1.70 13.96
CA HIS A 58 -17.20 2.05 13.14
C HIS A 58 -16.81 2.97 11.96
N VAL A 59 -15.85 2.53 11.13
CA VAL A 59 -15.62 3.20 9.84
C VAL A 59 -16.78 2.85 8.90
N ARG A 60 -17.57 3.85 8.52
CA ARG A 60 -18.66 3.67 7.56
C ARG A 60 -18.06 3.30 6.21
N LYS A 61 -18.45 2.14 5.65
CA LYS A 61 -18.09 1.80 4.27
C LYS A 61 -18.86 2.72 3.33
N LEU A 62 -18.15 3.34 2.39
CA LEU A 62 -18.73 4.28 1.45
C LEU A 62 -18.97 3.65 0.07
N VAL A 63 -19.35 4.51 -0.88
CA VAL A 63 -19.59 4.19 -2.28
C VAL A 63 -18.38 3.50 -2.92
N LYS A 64 -18.67 2.54 -3.79
CA LYS A 64 -17.68 1.84 -4.61
C LYS A 64 -17.27 2.73 -5.79
N VAL A 65 -15.98 3.04 -5.89
CA VAL A 65 -15.39 3.86 -6.97
C VAL A 65 -14.38 3.04 -7.76
N TYR A 66 -14.62 2.82 -9.06
CA TYR A 66 -13.72 2.04 -9.93
C TYR A 66 -13.39 0.64 -9.39
N GLY A 67 -14.36 0.02 -8.71
CA GLY A 67 -14.17 -1.26 -8.05
C GLY A 67 -13.58 -1.20 -6.63
N TYR A 68 -13.14 -0.05 -6.13
CA TYR A 68 -12.58 0.15 -4.79
C TYR A 68 -13.63 0.68 -3.82
N VAL A 69 -13.63 0.20 -2.58
CA VAL A 69 -14.60 0.63 -1.56
C VAL A 69 -13.86 1.43 -0.49
N LEU A 70 -14.12 2.73 -0.39
CA LEU A 70 -13.55 3.56 0.66
C LEU A 70 -14.03 3.06 2.04
N GLY A 71 -13.11 3.01 2.99
CA GLY A 71 -13.33 2.44 4.32
C GLY A 71 -13.31 0.92 4.38
N GLU A 72 -13.05 0.20 3.27
CA GLU A 72 -12.81 -1.25 3.32
C GLU A 72 -11.44 -1.56 3.94
N SER A 73 -11.35 -2.66 4.70
CA SER A 73 -10.07 -3.11 5.25
C SER A 73 -9.13 -3.60 4.15
N LYS A 74 -7.83 -3.41 4.35
CA LYS A 74 -6.79 -3.80 3.40
C LYS A 74 -6.85 -5.28 3.06
N ASP A 75 -6.98 -6.15 4.06
CA ASP A 75 -7.06 -7.60 3.85
C ASP A 75 -8.24 -7.99 2.96
N LYS A 76 -9.41 -7.38 3.20
CA LYS A 76 -10.62 -7.65 2.40
C LYS A 76 -10.46 -7.15 0.97
N LEU A 77 -9.87 -5.97 0.79
CA LEU A 77 -9.57 -5.40 -0.52
C LEU A 77 -8.59 -6.29 -1.30
N PHE A 78 -7.48 -6.69 -0.68
CA PHE A 78 -6.43 -7.45 -1.35
C PHE A 78 -6.91 -8.84 -1.75
N LYS A 79 -7.66 -9.50 -0.87
CA LYS A 79 -8.31 -10.77 -1.20
C LYS A 79 -9.25 -10.65 -2.40
N ARG A 80 -10.01 -9.54 -2.49
CA ARG A 80 -10.93 -9.31 -3.61
C ARG A 80 -10.21 -8.92 -4.91
N ALA A 81 -9.05 -8.31 -4.81
CA ALA A 81 -8.24 -7.88 -5.96
C ALA A 81 -7.29 -8.97 -6.47
N GLU A 82 -7.15 -10.07 -5.74
CA GLU A 82 -6.31 -11.20 -6.09
C GLU A 82 -6.65 -11.74 -7.47
N GLY A 83 -5.64 -11.85 -8.33
CA GLY A 83 -5.80 -12.30 -9.72
C GLY A 83 -6.46 -11.31 -10.68
N LEU A 84 -6.95 -10.16 -10.20
CA LEU A 84 -7.58 -9.13 -11.04
C LEU A 84 -6.58 -8.05 -11.48
N VAL A 85 -5.72 -7.62 -10.56
CA VAL A 85 -4.72 -6.57 -10.80
C VAL A 85 -3.41 -6.91 -10.10
N LEU A 86 -2.31 -6.35 -10.59
CA LEU A 86 -1.04 -6.39 -9.88
C LEU A 86 -1.06 -5.34 -8.77
N ILE A 87 -0.83 -5.78 -7.53
CA ILE A 87 -0.71 -4.92 -6.35
C ILE A 87 0.73 -4.93 -5.86
N SER A 88 1.30 -3.74 -5.64
CA SER A 88 2.64 -3.62 -5.07
C SER A 88 2.73 -2.45 -4.10
N LYS A 89 3.60 -2.57 -3.10
CA LYS A 89 3.78 -1.50 -2.12
C LYS A 89 4.44 -0.30 -2.80
N PHE A 90 3.86 0.89 -2.61
CA PHE A 90 4.42 2.11 -3.17
C PHE A 90 5.75 2.42 -2.50
N LYS A 91 6.82 2.49 -3.30
CA LYS A 91 8.15 2.86 -2.80
C LYS A 91 8.21 4.36 -2.62
N LYS A 92 7.94 4.80 -1.40
CA LYS A 92 8.05 6.21 -1.05
C LYS A 92 9.50 6.66 -1.21
N ASP A 93 9.70 7.75 -1.95
CA ASP A 93 11.00 8.43 -2.03
C ASP A 93 11.40 8.90 -0.62
N LYS A 94 12.68 8.72 -0.27
CA LYS A 94 13.26 9.20 0.99
C LYS A 94 13.08 10.72 1.17
N ARG A 95 12.97 11.49 0.08
CA ARG A 95 12.74 12.94 0.09
C ARG A 95 11.27 13.33 0.21
N SER A 96 10.34 12.38 0.14
CA SER A 96 8.91 12.66 0.21
C SER A 96 8.49 13.09 1.62
N THR A 97 7.95 14.30 1.72
CA THR A 97 7.36 14.87 2.94
C THR A 97 5.95 14.37 3.21
N ASP A 98 5.38 13.51 2.34
CA ASP A 98 4.03 12.99 2.50
C ASP A 98 3.93 12.22 3.82
N PRO A 99 3.13 12.65 4.81
CA PRO A 99 3.03 11.96 6.09
C PRO A 99 2.41 10.55 5.97
N ARG A 100 1.80 10.21 4.83
CA ARG A 100 1.16 8.91 4.60
C ARG A 100 2.22 7.83 4.39
N SER A 101 2.11 6.76 5.15
CA SER A 101 3.12 5.69 5.19
C SER A 101 2.68 4.38 4.52
N ASP A 102 1.37 4.09 4.47
CA ASP A 102 0.84 2.86 3.89
C ASP A 102 0.19 3.12 2.53
N MET A 103 1.04 3.30 1.52
CA MET A 103 0.63 3.54 0.14
C MET A 103 0.92 2.32 -0.74
N TRP A 104 0.02 2.06 -1.68
CA TRP A 104 0.08 0.92 -2.59
C TRP A 104 -0.25 1.37 -4.01
N TYR A 105 0.34 0.66 -4.96
CA TYR A 105 0.08 0.77 -6.38
C TYR A 105 -0.75 -0.43 -6.83
N CYS A 106 -1.73 -0.18 -7.69
CA CYS A 106 -2.55 -1.17 -8.38
C CYS A 106 -2.50 -0.89 -9.88
N SER A 107 -2.33 -1.92 -10.70
CA SER A 107 -2.16 -1.77 -12.16
C SER A 107 -3.41 -1.35 -12.93
N GLY A 108 -4.56 -1.15 -12.29
CA GLY A 108 -5.81 -0.79 -12.95
C GLY A 108 -7.02 -0.74 -12.02
N ALA A 109 -8.23 -0.62 -12.57
CA ALA A 109 -9.47 -0.68 -11.81
C ALA A 109 -9.96 -2.11 -11.57
N LEU A 110 -10.66 -2.33 -10.45
CA LEU A 110 -11.17 -3.66 -10.10
C LEU A 110 -12.52 -3.99 -10.75
N ASP A 111 -13.19 -3.00 -11.35
CA ASP A 111 -14.44 -3.18 -12.10
C ASP A 111 -14.24 -3.22 -13.62
N ASN A 112 -13.00 -3.36 -14.08
CA ASN A 112 -12.62 -3.39 -15.49
C ASN A 112 -12.93 -2.10 -16.27
N THR A 113 -13.09 -0.96 -15.58
CA THR A 113 -13.22 0.33 -16.26
C THR A 113 -12.02 0.59 -17.19
N ARG A 114 -12.31 0.83 -18.47
CA ARG A 114 -11.29 1.06 -19.51
C ARG A 114 -10.67 2.46 -19.41
N GLY A 115 -9.46 2.60 -19.92
CA GLY A 115 -8.76 3.88 -20.03
C GLY A 115 -8.08 4.35 -18.74
N ILE A 116 -8.12 3.54 -17.69
CA ILE A 116 -7.33 3.74 -16.46
C ILE A 116 -5.93 3.20 -16.70
N ASP A 117 -4.95 4.02 -16.35
CA ASP A 117 -3.54 3.66 -16.41
C ASP A 117 -3.14 2.86 -15.18
N HIS A 118 -3.36 3.44 -14.00
CA HIS A 118 -3.11 2.79 -12.73
C HIS A 118 -3.90 3.45 -11.59
N VAL A 119 -3.87 2.82 -10.42
CA VAL A 119 -4.54 3.31 -9.22
C VAL A 119 -3.57 3.33 -8.05
N ARG A 120 -3.55 4.42 -7.28
CA ARG A 120 -2.84 4.53 -6.02
C ARG A 120 -3.81 4.43 -4.86
N LEU A 121 -3.49 3.59 -3.89
CA LEU A 121 -4.28 3.40 -2.68
C LEU A 121 -3.49 3.92 -1.48
N THR A 122 -4.15 4.62 -0.57
CA THR A 122 -3.59 4.98 0.73
C THR A 122 -4.48 4.42 1.83
N PHE A 123 -3.86 3.71 2.78
CA PHE A 123 -4.53 3.17 3.94
C PHE A 123 -4.20 3.98 5.20
N PHE A 124 -5.18 4.11 6.09
CA PHE A 124 -5.02 4.64 7.43
C PHE A 124 -5.61 3.65 8.43
N ASP A 125 -4.77 3.21 9.38
CA ASP A 125 -5.06 2.11 10.32
C ASP A 125 -5.85 0.96 9.68
N ASP A 126 -5.25 0.39 8.63
CA ASP A 126 -5.76 -0.74 7.86
C ASP A 126 -7.01 -0.49 7.00
N HIS A 127 -7.58 0.71 7.02
CA HIS A 127 -8.77 1.04 6.22
C HIS A 127 -8.41 1.91 5.02
N LEU A 128 -9.03 1.64 3.87
CA LEU A 128 -8.79 2.39 2.63
C LEU A 128 -9.30 3.83 2.79
N MET A 129 -8.38 4.78 2.91
CA MET A 129 -8.71 6.19 3.11
C MET A 129 -8.73 6.97 1.80
N GLU A 130 -7.83 6.67 0.86
CA GLU A 130 -7.69 7.42 -0.39
C GLU A 130 -7.53 6.47 -1.57
N VAL A 131 -8.22 6.79 -2.67
CA VAL A 131 -8.05 6.13 -3.97
C VAL A 131 -7.75 7.22 -5.00
N ILE A 132 -6.63 7.12 -5.71
CA ILE A 132 -6.30 7.99 -6.84
C ILE A 132 -6.26 7.18 -8.12
N VAL A 133 -7.13 7.52 -9.05
CA VAL A 133 -7.26 6.84 -10.34
C VAL A 133 -6.63 7.71 -11.42
N TYR A 134 -5.58 7.19 -12.06
CA TYR A 134 -4.86 7.86 -13.14
C TYR A 134 -5.38 7.39 -14.50
N PHE A 135 -5.58 8.31 -15.44
CA PHE A 135 -6.11 8.03 -16.77
C PHE A 135 -5.02 8.07 -17.84
N LYS A 136 -5.12 7.16 -18.81
CA LYS A 136 -4.21 7.12 -19.98
C LYS A 136 -4.42 8.31 -20.90
N ASP A 137 -5.68 8.69 -21.14
CA ASP A 137 -6.03 9.88 -21.89
C ASP A 137 -6.06 11.09 -20.96
N THR A 138 -5.10 11.99 -21.14
CA THR A 138 -4.93 13.20 -20.32
C THR A 138 -5.41 14.46 -21.04
N SER A 139 -6.26 14.31 -22.06
CA SER A 139 -6.81 15.43 -22.84
C SER A 139 -7.76 16.30 -22.01
N VAL A 140 -7.93 17.55 -22.46
CA VAL A 140 -8.92 18.48 -21.89
C VAL A 140 -10.34 17.96 -22.11
N LEU A 141 -10.61 17.27 -23.23
CA LEU A 141 -11.90 16.67 -23.51
C LEU A 141 -12.23 15.57 -22.49
N LYS A 142 -11.29 14.66 -22.23
CA LYS A 142 -11.47 13.63 -21.20
C LYS A 142 -11.72 14.23 -19.82
N MET A 143 -10.97 15.27 -19.47
CA MET A 143 -11.19 15.98 -18.20
C MET A 143 -12.60 16.57 -18.08
N LYS A 144 -13.10 17.24 -19.13
CA LYS A 144 -14.46 17.79 -19.15
C LYS A 144 -15.52 16.69 -19.01
N ALA A 145 -15.34 15.57 -19.71
CA ALA A 145 -16.22 14.42 -19.62
C ALA A 145 -16.23 13.81 -18.20
N LEU A 146 -15.06 13.64 -17.57
CA LEU A 146 -14.95 13.15 -16.20
C LEU A 146 -15.58 14.11 -15.18
N LYS A 147 -15.41 15.43 -15.37
CA LYS A 147 -16.09 16.42 -14.54
C LYS A 147 -17.60 16.21 -14.61
N GLN A 148 -18.15 16.17 -15.83
CA GLN A 148 -19.59 16.00 -16.03
C GLN A 148 -20.09 14.71 -15.39
N GLN A 149 -19.37 13.60 -15.61
CA GLN A 149 -19.69 12.31 -14.99
C GLN A 149 -19.75 12.39 -13.46
N ILE A 150 -18.79 13.05 -12.80
CA ILE A 150 -18.80 13.21 -11.33
C ILE A 150 -20.00 14.06 -10.88
N GLU A 151 -20.31 15.14 -11.60
CA GLU A 151 -21.46 15.99 -11.26
C GLU A 151 -22.78 15.22 -11.37
N ASP A 152 -22.94 14.42 -12.42
CA ASP A 152 -24.13 13.62 -12.68
C ASP A 152 -24.26 12.46 -11.68
N GLU A 153 -23.16 11.75 -11.38
CA GLU A 153 -23.16 10.58 -10.51
C GLU A 153 -23.41 10.94 -9.04
N TYR A 154 -22.85 12.05 -8.57
CA TYR A 154 -22.91 12.43 -7.15
C TYR A 154 -23.85 13.59 -6.86
N GLY A 155 -24.49 14.20 -7.87
CA GLY A 155 -25.41 15.32 -7.69
C GLY A 155 -24.74 16.58 -7.11
N VAL A 156 -23.45 16.78 -7.43
CA VAL A 156 -22.61 17.87 -6.91
C VAL A 156 -22.11 18.76 -8.04
N ARG A 157 -21.56 19.93 -7.70
CA ARG A 157 -20.90 20.83 -8.67
C ARG A 157 -19.42 20.97 -8.35
N GLY A 158 -18.60 20.88 -9.38
CA GLY A 158 -17.16 21.04 -9.28
C GLY A 158 -16.78 22.50 -9.15
N VAL A 159 -16.05 22.84 -8.09
CA VAL A 159 -15.54 24.19 -7.85
C VAL A 159 -14.06 24.24 -8.16
N ALA A 160 -13.64 25.22 -8.96
CA ALA A 160 -12.23 25.53 -9.16
C ALA A 160 -11.71 26.28 -7.92
N PRO A 161 -10.63 25.83 -7.26
CA PRO A 161 -10.18 26.41 -6.00
C PRO A 161 -9.62 27.83 -6.14
N ASP A 162 -9.27 28.27 -7.35
CA ASP A 162 -8.78 29.61 -7.66
C ASP A 162 -9.87 30.54 -8.24
N GLY A 163 -11.12 30.07 -8.36
CA GLY A 163 -12.23 30.82 -8.95
C GLY A 163 -12.09 31.11 -10.45
N THR A 164 -11.06 30.56 -11.10
CA THR A 164 -10.77 30.86 -12.51
C THR A 164 -11.61 30.02 -13.47
N VAL A 165 -11.90 30.61 -14.63
CA VAL A 165 -12.52 29.92 -15.78
C VAL A 165 -11.45 29.26 -16.68
N GLU A 166 -10.19 29.66 -16.49
CA GLU A 166 -9.07 29.41 -17.40
C GLU A 166 -8.59 27.96 -17.39
N THR A 167 -8.28 27.44 -18.58
CA THR A 167 -8.10 26.02 -18.90
C THR A 167 -6.72 25.43 -18.61
N ALA A 168 -5.74 26.24 -18.22
CA ALA A 168 -4.35 25.80 -18.17
C ALA A 168 -4.10 24.80 -17.02
N TYR A 169 -4.79 24.94 -15.88
CA TYR A 169 -4.56 24.13 -14.67
C TYR A 169 -5.86 23.79 -13.94
N LYS A 170 -6.75 23.05 -14.58
CA LYS A 170 -8.05 22.78 -13.96
C LYS A 170 -7.92 21.71 -12.87
N THR A 171 -8.05 22.16 -11.63
CA THR A 171 -8.36 21.33 -10.48
C THR A 171 -9.82 21.60 -10.14
N TYR A 172 -10.65 20.56 -10.07
CA TYR A 172 -12.00 20.66 -9.56
C TYR A 172 -12.10 19.90 -8.26
N ARG A 173 -12.73 20.54 -7.26
CA ARG A 173 -13.07 19.91 -5.99
C ARG A 173 -14.58 19.71 -5.93
N PHE A 174 -14.97 18.56 -5.44
CA PHE A 174 -16.35 18.19 -5.18
C PHE A 174 -16.42 17.65 -3.76
N ASN A 175 -17.47 18.01 -3.04
CA ASN A 175 -17.68 17.54 -1.68
C ASN A 175 -19.03 16.85 -1.61
N THR A 176 -19.01 15.64 -1.04
CA THR A 176 -20.20 14.93 -0.58
C THR A 176 -20.13 14.85 0.95
N PRO A 177 -21.22 14.48 1.65
CA PRO A 177 -21.17 14.28 3.09
C PRO A 177 -20.08 13.28 3.51
N ASP A 178 -19.88 12.24 2.71
CA ASP A 178 -19.06 11.08 3.08
C ASP A 178 -17.61 11.14 2.54
N MET A 179 -17.41 11.76 1.38
CA MET A 179 -16.10 11.85 0.73
C MET A 179 -15.86 13.18 0.01
N SER A 180 -14.59 13.54 -0.11
CA SER A 180 -14.12 14.60 -1.00
C SER A 180 -13.54 14.00 -2.27
N ILE A 181 -13.86 14.61 -3.40
CA ILE A 181 -13.38 14.21 -4.73
C ILE A 181 -12.55 15.37 -5.29
N THR A 182 -11.37 15.07 -5.83
CA THR A 182 -10.54 16.03 -6.56
C THR A 182 -10.23 15.49 -7.94
N LEU A 183 -10.74 16.15 -8.97
CA LEU A 183 -10.37 15.91 -10.37
C LEU A 183 -9.27 16.90 -10.74
N ARG A 184 -8.10 16.42 -11.15
CA ARG A 184 -6.97 17.29 -11.47
C ARG A 184 -6.26 16.87 -12.72
N ARG A 185 -6.00 17.86 -13.58
CA ARG A 185 -5.07 17.75 -14.70
C ARG A 185 -3.85 18.61 -14.39
N ILE A 186 -2.66 18.02 -14.43
CA ILE A 186 -1.40 18.72 -14.11
C ILE A 186 -0.33 18.37 -15.13
N THR A 187 0.34 19.39 -15.66
CA THR A 187 1.55 19.21 -16.48
C THR A 187 2.78 19.24 -15.57
N LYS A 188 3.59 18.19 -15.63
CA LYS A 188 4.90 18.06 -14.97
C LYS A 188 5.99 18.01 -16.05
N PHE A 189 7.25 18.04 -15.61
CA PHE A 189 8.40 17.90 -16.51
C PHE A 189 8.34 16.62 -17.38
N GLU A 190 7.90 15.50 -16.79
CA GLU A 190 7.86 14.19 -17.44
C GLU A 190 6.61 13.98 -18.33
N GLY A 191 5.61 14.88 -18.24
CA GLY A 191 4.38 14.74 -18.99
C GLY A 191 3.16 15.34 -18.29
N THR A 192 1.99 15.15 -18.90
CA THR A 192 0.71 15.54 -18.29
C THR A 192 0.09 14.36 -17.56
N GLU A 193 -0.43 14.58 -16.37
CA GLU A 193 -1.25 13.64 -15.63
C GLU A 193 -2.71 14.12 -15.58
N LEU A 194 -3.64 13.18 -15.66
CA LEU A 194 -5.05 13.39 -15.34
C LEU A 194 -5.47 12.33 -14.34
N TYR A 195 -5.98 12.75 -13.19
CA TYR A 195 -6.43 11.83 -12.16
C TYR A 195 -7.67 12.32 -11.42
N ILE A 196 -8.38 11.36 -10.81
CA ILE A 196 -9.41 11.60 -9.81
C ILE A 196 -8.94 11.01 -8.49
N GLN A 197 -8.94 11.84 -7.45
CA GLN A 197 -8.68 11.44 -6.08
C GLN A 197 -10.00 11.40 -5.32
N PHE A 198 -10.31 10.26 -4.70
CA PHE A 198 -11.40 10.06 -3.78
C PHE A 198 -10.84 9.91 -2.37
N LEU A 199 -11.33 10.70 -1.42
CA LEU A 199 -10.83 10.75 -0.06
C LEU A 199 -11.99 10.56 0.93
N HIS A 200 -11.88 9.57 1.79
CA HIS A 200 -12.85 9.30 2.85
C HIS A 200 -12.74 10.38 3.94
N ASN A 201 -13.82 11.15 4.16
CA ASN A 201 -13.79 12.32 5.05
C ASN A 201 -13.43 11.93 6.49
N ASP A 202 -14.14 10.99 7.09
CA ASP A 202 -13.91 10.62 8.50
C ASP A 202 -12.52 10.04 8.75
N LEU A 203 -12.08 9.10 7.90
CA LEU A 203 -10.73 8.54 7.99
C LEU A 203 -9.66 9.61 7.80
N HIS A 204 -9.89 10.57 6.91
CA HIS A 204 -8.98 11.69 6.71
C HIS A 204 -8.93 12.61 7.94
N HIS A 205 -10.07 12.92 8.55
CA HIS A 205 -10.13 13.69 9.79
C HIS A 205 -9.35 13.01 10.93
N LEU A 206 -9.56 11.70 11.12
CA LEU A 206 -8.83 10.92 12.12
C LEU A 206 -7.33 10.88 11.83
N PHE A 207 -6.93 10.77 10.56
CA PHE A 207 -5.54 10.86 10.15
C PHE A 207 -4.91 12.21 10.52
N LEU A 208 -5.61 13.32 10.26
CA LEU A 208 -5.14 14.66 10.61
C LEU A 208 -5.00 14.86 12.13
N GLU A 209 -5.94 14.34 12.93
CA GLU A 209 -5.85 14.36 14.39
C GLU A 209 -4.61 13.59 14.88
N TRP A 210 -4.42 12.37 14.39
CA TRP A 210 -3.25 11.54 14.71
C TRP A 210 -1.93 12.23 14.33
N GLN A 211 -1.89 12.87 13.16
CA GLN A 211 -0.71 13.57 12.68
C GLN A 211 -0.38 14.79 13.56
N ARG A 212 -1.38 15.54 14.04
CA ARG A 212 -1.19 16.65 14.98
C ARG A 212 -0.61 16.16 16.31
N GLN A 213 -1.20 15.11 16.90
CA GLN A 213 -0.73 14.53 18.16
C GLN A 213 0.70 13.99 18.07
N SER A 214 1.04 13.35 16.94
CA SER A 214 2.37 12.79 16.68
C SER A 214 3.46 13.87 16.53
N ARG A 215 3.07 15.11 16.21
CA ARG A 215 3.99 16.26 16.13
C ARG A 215 4.20 16.92 17.49
N THR A 216 3.17 16.99 18.33
CA THR A 216 3.24 17.62 19.66
C THR A 216 3.89 16.71 20.71
N GLY A 217 3.80 15.38 20.57
CA GLY A 217 4.44 14.41 21.47
C GLY A 217 5.93 14.17 21.23
N LYS A 218 6.58 14.98 20.38
CA LYS A 218 8.03 14.94 20.11
C LYS A 218 8.80 16.11 20.75
N SER A 219 8.18 16.83 21.68
CA SER A 219 8.81 17.93 22.41
C SER A 219 9.34 17.51 23.75
#